data_AF-A0A5C5PT85-F1
#
_entry.id   AF-A0A5C5PT85-F1
#
_cell.length_a   1.000
_cell.length_b   1.000
_cell.length_c   1.000
_cell.angle_alpha   90.00
_cell.angle_beta   90.00
_cell.angle_gamma   90.00
#
_symmetry.space_group_name_H-M   'P 1'
#
loop_
_entity.id
_entity.type
_entity.pdbx_description
1 polymer ?
#
loop_
_entity_poly.entity_id
_entity_poly.type
_entity_poly.pdbx_seq_one_letter_code
_entity_poly.pdbx_strand_id
1 'polypeptide(L)' 'MTIQEMLAKLLLSGMSQRDIAQKVGTTQPTINRAAKGSDIRYVTGKAIECLYLQMTDADDIESAA' A
#
# COMPACT_ATOMS: atom_id res chain seq x y z
N MET A 1 -5.15 -0.03 10.98
CA MET A 1 -3.96 0.67 10.46
C MET A 1 -4.38 1.90 9.69
N THR A 2 -3.57 2.96 9.72
CA THR A 2 -3.71 4.12 8.85
C THR A 2 -3.18 3.82 7.44
N ILE A 3 -3.53 4.65 6.45
CA ILE A 3 -2.96 4.55 5.09
C ILE A 3 -1.43 4.64 5.12
N GLN A 4 -0.90 5.54 5.95
CA GLN A 4 0.54 5.73 6.10
C GLN A 4 1.24 4.45 6.60
N GLU A 5 0.67 3.79 7.61
CA GLU A 5 1.20 2.54 8.15
C GLU A 5 1.16 1.41 7.12
N MET A 6 0.06 1.29 6.37
CA MET A 6 -0.08 0.27 5.32
C MET A 6 0.93 0.48 4.20
N LEU A 7 1.12 1.74 3.77
CA LEU A 7 2.16 2.09 2.80
C LEU A 7 3.56 1.77 3.32
N ALA A 8 3.86 2.04 4.60
CA ALA A 8 5.14 1.69 5.18
C ALA A 8 5.39 0.17 5.13
N LYS A 9 4.38 -0.65 5.42
CA LYS A 9 4.47 -2.12 5.33
C LYS A 9 4.67 -2.61 3.89
N LEU A 10 3.92 -2.07 2.94
CA LEU A 10 4.09 -2.36 1.50
C LEU A 10 5.49 -1.98 1.00
N LEU A 11 6.07 -0.88 1.49
CA LEU A 11 7.45 -0.51 1.14
C LEU A 11 8.47 -1.46 1.77
N LEU A 12 8.24 -1.89 3.01
CA LEU A 12 9.10 -2.86 3.70
C LEU A 12 9.06 -4.26 3.08
N SER A 13 7.98 -4.63 2.39
CA SER A 13 7.89 -5.88 1.62
C SER A 13 8.66 -5.83 0.30
N GLY A 14 9.36 -4.73 0.01
CA GLY A 14 10.17 -4.54 -1.20
C GLY A 14 9.44 -3.88 -2.36
N MET A 15 8.17 -3.49 -2.21
CA MET A 15 7.45 -2.78 -3.27
C MET A 15 7.91 -1.33 -3.37
N SER A 16 8.11 -0.80 -4.58
CA SER A 16 8.41 0.63 -4.74
C SER A 16 7.14 1.49 -4.71
N GLN A 17 7.27 2.80 -4.41
CA GLN A 17 6.14 3.74 -4.49
C GLN A 17 5.49 3.77 -5.88
N ARG A 18 6.27 3.51 -6.94
CA ARG A 18 5.77 3.46 -8.32
C ARG A 18 4.93 2.20 -8.54
N ASP A 19 5.38 1.05 -8.04
CA ASP A 19 4.64 -0.21 -8.16
C ASP A 19 3.31 -0.14 -7.37
N ILE A 20 3.34 0.41 -6.16
CA ILE A 20 2.12 0.67 -5.37
C ILE A 20 1.17 1.55 -6.17
N ALA A 21 1.66 2.66 -6.71
CA ALA A 21 0.84 3.60 -7.47
C ALA A 21 0.17 2.93 -8.67
N GLN A 22 0.91 2.11 -9.41
CA GLN A 22 0.37 1.34 -10.54
C GLN A 22 -0.71 0.35 -10.08
N LYS A 23 -0.47 -0.40 -9.00
CA LYS A 23 -1.43 -1.39 -8.47
C LYS A 23 -2.72 -0.77 -7.95
N VAL A 24 -2.66 0.42 -7.34
CA VAL A 24 -3.83 1.10 -6.76
C VAL A 24 -4.47 2.13 -7.69
N GLY A 25 -4.00 2.25 -8.94
CA GLY A 25 -4.57 3.14 -9.94
C GLY A 25 -4.36 4.64 -9.64
N THR A 26 -3.19 5.01 -9.13
CA THR A 26 -2.84 6.41 -8.85
C THR A 26 -1.42 6.76 -9.34
N THR A 27 -0.87 7.89 -8.90
CA THR A 27 0.47 8.35 -9.26
C THR A 27 1.45 8.21 -8.10
N GLN A 28 2.73 8.01 -8.41
CA GLN A 28 3.79 7.98 -7.40
C GLN A 28 3.81 9.24 -6.50
N PRO A 29 3.62 10.48 -7.00
CA PRO A 29 3.49 11.66 -6.14
C PRO A 29 2.32 11.58 -5.15
N THR A 30 1.18 10.99 -5.54
CA THR A 30 0.06 10.77 -4.61
C THR A 30 0.47 9.81 -3.49
N ILE A 31 1.14 8.70 -3.83
CA ILE A 31 1.66 7.75 -2.83
C ILE A 31 2.69 8.42 -1.91
N ASN A 32 3.60 9.23 -2.47
CA ASN A 32 4.61 9.93 -1.68
C ASN A 32 3.99 10.86 -0.63
N ARG A 33 2.94 11.60 -0.99
CA ARG A 33 2.21 12.47 -0.05
C ARG A 33 1.46 11.65 1.01
N ALA A 34 0.77 10.59 0.60
CA ALA A 34 0.06 9.69 1.51
C ALA A 34 1.00 9.03 2.53
N ALA A 35 2.19 8.60 2.10
CA ALA A 35 3.22 8.03 2.97
C ALA A 35 3.78 9.04 3.99
N LYS A 36 3.57 10.34 3.76
CA LYS A 36 3.90 11.43 4.70
C LYS A 36 2.69 11.85 5.56
N GLY A 37 1.59 11.10 5.52
CA GLY A 37 0.39 11.37 6.31
C GLY A 37 -0.55 12.43 5.71
N SER A 38 -0.36 12.82 4.44
CA SER A 38 -1.34 13.68 3.78
C SER A 38 -2.64 12.94 3.51
N ASP A 39 -3.77 13.64 3.66
CA ASP A 39 -5.07 13.12 3.27
C ASP A 39 -5.11 12.74 1.78
N ILE A 40 -5.84 11.66 1.52
CA ILE A 40 -6.09 11.16 0.17
C ILE A 40 -7.57 10.89 -0.04
N ARG A 41 -7.96 10.74 -1.30
CA ARG A 41 -9.32 10.35 -1.65
C ARG A 41 -9.62 8.97 -1.08
N TYR A 42 -10.83 8.80 -0.55
CA TYR A 42 -11.32 7.53 -0.01
C TYR A 42 -11.07 6.34 -0.94
N VAL A 43 -11.37 6.49 -2.24
CA VAL A 43 -11.18 5.43 -3.25
C VAL A 43 -9.72 4.97 -3.34
N THR A 44 -8.75 5.90 -3.23
CA THR A 44 -7.33 5.56 -3.22
C THR A 44 -6.93 4.91 -1.90
N GLY A 45 -7.49 5.38 -0.78
CA GLY A 45 -7.27 4.77 0.53
C GLY A 45 -7.75 3.32 0.60
N LYS A 46 -8.96 3.04 0.10
CA LYS A 46 -9.49 1.68 0.01
C LYS A 46 -8.67 0.78 -0.91
N ALA A 47 -8.19 1.30 -2.04
CA ALA A 47 -7.33 0.52 -2.93
C ALA A 47 -5.98 0.16 -2.27
N ILE A 48 -5.41 1.06 -1.47
CA ILE A 48 -4.20 0.78 -0.67
C ILE A 48 -4.48 -0.29 0.40
N GLU A 49 -5.61 -0.18 1.10
CA GLU A 49 -6.01 -1.17 2.09
C GLU A 49 -6.19 -2.57 1.48
N CYS A 50 -6.88 -2.66 0.33
CA CYS A 50 -7.03 -3.93 -0.39
C CYS A 50 -5.68 -4.51 -0.81
N LEU A 51 -4.75 -3.68 -1.30
CA LEU A 51 -3.42 -4.14 -1.67
C LEU A 51 -2.62 -4.65 -0.46
N TYR A 52 -2.72 -3.97 0.69
CA TYR A 52 -2.08 -4.40 1.93
C TYR A 52 -2.62 -5.75 2.41
N LEU A 53 -3.94 -5.94 2.41
CA LEU A 53 -4.55 -7.21 2.80
C LEU A 53 -4.12 -8.36 1.88
N GLN A 54 -4.01 -8.13 0.56
CA GLN A 54 -3.50 -9.13 -0.37
C GLN A 54 -2.04 -9.52 -0.10
N MET A 55 -1.21 -8.57 0.31
CA MET A 55 0.17 -8.83 0.69
C MET A 55 0.23 -9.67 1.97
N THR A 56 -0.57 -9.34 2.99
CA THR A 56 -0.58 -10.11 4.26
C THR A 56 -1.12 -11.52 4.09
N ASP A 57 -2.17 -11.67 3.28
CA ASP A 57 -2.72 -13.00 2.97
C ASP A 57 -1.69 -13.86 2.22
N ALA A 58 -0.86 -13.25 1.37
CA ALA A 58 0.22 -13.94 0.66
C ALA A 58 1.39 -14.32 1.59
N ASP A 59 1.80 -13.43 2.51
CA ASP A 59 2.85 -13.70 3.51
C ASP A 59 2.45 -14.84 4.45
N ASP A 60 1.18 -14.94 4.82
CA ASP A 60 0.63 -16.02 5.65
C ASP A 60 0.67 -17.38 4.92
N ILE A 61 0.52 -17.39 3.58
CA ILE A 61 0.64 -18.61 2.77
C ILE A 61 2.09 -19.06 2.65
N GLU A 62 3.02 -18.13 2.41
CA GLU A 62 4.46 -18.45 2.26
C GLU A 62 5.10 -18.88 3.59
N SER A 63 4.62 -18.36 4.72
CA SER A 63 5.09 -18.76 6.06
C SER A 63 4.54 -20.11 6.55
N ALA A 64 3.48 -20.63 5.91
CA ALA A 64 2.84 -21.90 6.25
C ALA A 64 3.25 -23.08 5.34
N ALA A 65 4.01 -22.82 4.27
CA ALA A 65 4.49 -23.81 3.30
C ALA A 65 5.93 -24.27 3.60
#